data_AF-A0A7L2IBY5-F1
#
_entry.id   AF-A0A7L2IBY5-F1
#
_cell.length_a   1.000
_cell.length_b   1.000
_cell.length_c   1.000
_cell.angle_alpha   90.00
_cell.angle_beta   90.00
_cell.angle_gamma   90.00
#
_symmetry.space_group_name_H-M   'P 1'
#
loop_
_entity.id
_entity.type
_entity.pdbx_description
1 polymer ?
#
loop_
_entity_poly.entity_id
_entity_poly.type
_entity_poly.pdbx_seq_one_letter_code
_entity_poly.pdbx_strand_id
1 'polypeptide(L)'
;AAASRVFAFRDARWAPDPVLEPNAAVRTPQPVPLVIDNGSFQTRAGWASADPAVPAEPLLRFRSLAARSRGARGGAGAETQVGNDLGSPEPLRWLLRSPFDRNVPVQMELQELLFDHVFQRLGVASQGCVDHPIVLTEAVCNPLYSRQMMSELLFECYQVPKVSYGVDSLYSFYHNRRQNWPCSGLVVSSGYQCTHILPVLEGRLDAKNCKRINLGGCQAAVYLQRLLQLKYPGHFAAITLSRMEEILHEHSYIAEDYIEELQKWRSPEYYENNMHKMQLPFSNKLLGSTLTSEEKQEKRQQQLRRLQELNARRREEKLQLDQERLDRLLYVQELLEDGQMDQFHKALVELNMDSAEELQSYINKLSLSVEQTKQKILQAEVNVEVDVVDSKPETPDLETLGSEQSLEDVESINEFEPLFAEEQPEVEKPVAAVQPVFNLAEYHQLFLGTERIRAPEIVFQPSLIGEDQAGIAETMQYVLERYSKEQQAVLVQNVFLTGGNTMYPGLKARVEKELLEMRPFQSSFQVHLATSPVLDAWYGARDWAVEYMAREEGWITRKDYEEKGGEYLKEHCASNVYVPIRLPKQAPRTSEALAPSRALASSTGNPCEQA
;
A
#
# COMPACT_ATOMS: atom_id res chain seq x y z
N ALA A 1 23.09 -36.49 -2.03
CA ALA A 1 22.20 -35.57 -1.30
C ALA A 1 22.43 -34.15 -1.80
N ALA A 2 21.53 -33.62 -2.63
CA ALA A 2 21.54 -32.20 -2.95
C ALA A 2 21.04 -31.45 -1.71
N ALA A 3 21.82 -30.52 -1.16
CA ALA A 3 21.39 -29.75 0.00
C ALA A 3 20.19 -28.88 -0.41
N SER A 4 19.01 -29.11 0.18
CA SER A 4 17.81 -28.33 -0.15
C SER A 4 18.06 -26.87 0.17
N ARG A 5 18.00 -25.99 -0.84
CA ARG A 5 18.34 -24.58 -0.68
C ARG A 5 17.25 -23.87 0.11
N VAL A 6 17.56 -23.60 1.38
CA VAL A 6 16.77 -22.72 2.25
C VAL A 6 17.25 -21.29 2.04
N PHE A 7 16.33 -20.42 1.63
CA PHE A 7 16.53 -18.99 1.43
C PHE A 7 15.82 -18.24 2.55
N ALA A 8 16.38 -17.12 3.00
CA ALA A 8 15.75 -16.23 3.97
C ALA A 8 15.21 -14.98 3.24
N PHE A 9 14.09 -14.45 3.71
CA PHE A 9 13.65 -13.12 3.28
C PHE A 9 14.65 -12.06 3.74
N ARG A 10 14.90 -11.08 2.89
CA ARG A 10 15.72 -9.91 3.21
C ARG A 10 15.01 -9.01 4.23
N ASP A 11 13.67 -9.02 4.24
CA ASP A 11 12.80 -8.17 5.10
C ASP A 11 13.34 -6.73 5.16
N ALA A 12 13.70 -6.21 3.97
CA ALA A 12 14.66 -5.13 3.83
C ALA A 12 14.26 -3.89 4.64
N ARG A 13 15.14 -3.49 5.56
CA ARG A 13 15.04 -2.19 6.23
C ARG A 13 15.55 -1.13 5.27
N TRP A 14 14.64 -0.29 4.79
CA TRP A 14 14.97 0.87 4.00
C TRP A 14 15.67 1.88 4.89
N ALA A 15 16.81 2.41 4.43
CA ALA A 15 17.48 3.52 5.08
C ALA A 15 16.81 4.83 4.60
N PRO A 16 16.49 5.79 5.48
CA PRO A 16 15.96 7.09 5.07
C PRO A 16 16.81 7.72 3.96
N ASP A 17 16.14 8.36 2.99
CA ASP A 17 16.84 8.94 1.85
C ASP A 17 17.76 10.09 2.34
N PRO A 18 19.01 10.20 1.87
CA PRO A 18 19.89 11.30 2.28
C PRO A 18 19.31 12.64 1.82
N VAL A 19 19.46 13.68 2.64
CA VAL A 19 19.28 15.06 2.18
C VAL A 19 20.55 15.44 1.42
N LEU A 20 20.42 15.63 0.11
CA LEU A 20 21.54 15.95 -0.77
C LEU A 20 21.66 17.47 -0.91
N GLU A 21 22.88 17.99 -0.75
CA GLU A 21 23.20 19.36 -1.14
C GLU A 21 23.37 19.41 -2.67
N PRO A 22 22.54 20.13 -3.44
CA PRO A 22 22.69 20.19 -4.89
C PRO A 22 24.05 20.75 -5.29
N ASN A 23 24.66 20.13 -6.29
CA ASN A 23 25.96 20.52 -6.83
C ASN A 23 25.90 21.99 -7.33
N ALA A 24 26.99 22.74 -7.20
CA ALA A 24 27.13 24.10 -7.74
C ALA A 24 26.73 24.20 -9.22
N ALA A 25 27.02 23.17 -10.03
CA ALA A 25 26.60 23.06 -11.44
C ALA A 25 25.07 23.14 -11.67
N VAL A 26 24.27 22.88 -10.63
CA VAL A 26 22.80 22.93 -10.65
C VAL A 26 22.27 24.27 -10.12
N ARG A 27 23.04 24.99 -9.30
CA ARG A 27 22.52 26.12 -8.50
C ARG A 27 22.51 27.50 -9.19
N THR A 28 23.23 27.70 -10.29
CA THR A 28 23.21 28.94 -11.13
C THR A 28 24.22 28.79 -12.29
N PRO A 29 24.12 29.52 -13.42
CA PRO A 29 23.17 30.61 -13.73
C PRO A 29 21.94 30.18 -14.57
N GLN A 30 21.82 28.91 -14.96
CA GLN A 30 20.67 28.40 -15.72
C GLN A 30 19.98 27.27 -14.95
N PRO A 31 18.63 27.18 -14.98
CA PRO A 31 17.91 26.18 -14.21
C PRO A 31 17.97 24.82 -14.90
N VAL A 32 18.70 23.88 -14.29
CA VAL A 32 18.83 22.49 -14.76
C VAL A 32 17.51 21.73 -14.57
N PRO A 33 17.01 20.95 -15.54
CA PRO A 33 15.79 20.17 -15.36
C PRO A 33 15.89 19.07 -14.29
N LEU A 34 14.81 18.92 -13.53
CA LEU A 34 14.52 17.76 -12.69
C LEU A 34 13.80 16.69 -13.50
N VAL A 35 14.23 15.44 -13.37
CA VAL A 35 13.56 14.28 -13.99
C VAL A 35 12.95 13.44 -12.89
N ILE A 36 11.63 13.32 -12.91
CA ILE A 36 10.85 12.51 -11.97
C ILE A 36 10.15 11.40 -12.76
N ASP A 37 10.65 10.18 -12.63
CA ASP A 37 9.95 8.98 -13.07
C ASP A 37 8.93 8.58 -12.00
N ASN A 38 7.67 8.94 -12.23
CA ASN A 38 6.55 8.81 -11.30
C ASN A 38 5.86 7.43 -11.46
N GLY A 39 6.65 6.35 -11.31
CA GLY A 39 6.13 4.98 -11.36
C GLY A 39 5.27 4.60 -10.15
N SER A 40 4.27 3.74 -10.33
CA SER A 40 3.33 3.36 -9.26
C SER A 40 3.89 2.40 -8.19
N PHE A 41 5.09 1.85 -8.41
CA PHE A 41 5.79 0.98 -7.46
C PHE A 41 6.96 1.68 -6.76
N GLN A 42 7.76 2.39 -7.56
CA GLN A 42 8.94 3.12 -7.14
C GLN A 42 9.04 4.39 -7.97
N THR A 43 9.17 5.51 -7.27
CA THR A 43 9.46 6.82 -7.85
C THR A 43 10.98 6.98 -7.93
N ARG A 44 11.48 7.57 -9.02
CA ARG A 44 12.91 7.83 -9.23
C ARG A 44 13.10 9.28 -9.59
N ALA A 45 14.01 9.97 -8.92
CA ALA A 45 14.23 11.39 -9.15
C ALA A 45 15.73 11.76 -9.19
N GLY A 46 16.05 12.79 -9.97
CA GLY A 46 17.40 13.33 -10.09
C GLY A 46 17.48 14.44 -11.13
N TRP A 47 18.69 14.83 -11.49
CA TRP A 47 18.98 15.97 -12.36
C TRP A 47 19.32 15.54 -13.78
N ALA A 48 18.87 16.31 -14.78
CA ALA A 48 19.28 16.17 -16.17
C ALA A 48 20.29 17.24 -16.57
N SER A 49 21.57 16.93 -16.38
CA SER A 49 22.69 17.76 -16.80
C SER A 49 23.65 17.00 -17.71
N ALA A 50 24.30 17.72 -18.61
CA ALA A 50 25.45 17.23 -19.38
C ALA A 50 26.79 17.42 -18.62
N ASP A 51 26.78 18.10 -17.47
CA ASP A 51 27.98 18.31 -16.64
C ASP A 51 28.41 17.00 -15.97
N PRO A 52 29.63 16.49 -16.19
CA PRO A 52 30.14 15.28 -15.56
C PRO A 52 30.20 15.29 -14.02
N ALA A 53 30.13 16.47 -13.39
CA ALA A 53 30.07 16.60 -11.94
C ALA A 53 28.67 16.29 -11.36
N VAL A 54 27.63 16.25 -12.19
CA VAL A 54 26.28 15.82 -11.79
C VAL A 54 26.16 14.32 -12.05
N PRO A 55 25.79 13.49 -11.05
CA PRO A 55 25.63 12.06 -11.25
C PRO A 55 24.62 11.75 -12.36
N ALA A 56 25.03 10.90 -13.30
CA ALA A 56 24.22 10.51 -14.44
C ALA A 56 23.11 9.49 -14.08
N GLU A 57 22.90 9.18 -12.80
CA GLU A 57 21.94 8.20 -12.28
C GLU A 57 20.88 8.85 -11.39
N PRO A 58 19.68 8.26 -11.22
CA PRO A 58 18.66 8.82 -10.34
C PRO A 58 19.14 8.79 -8.89
N LEU A 59 19.26 9.98 -8.31
CA LEU A 59 19.74 10.22 -6.94
C LEU A 59 18.79 9.67 -5.87
N LEU A 60 17.48 9.66 -6.15
CA LEU A 60 16.46 9.14 -5.25
C LEU A 60 15.73 7.97 -5.88
N ARG A 61 15.52 6.91 -5.10
CA ARG A 61 14.83 5.69 -5.51
C ARG A 61 14.09 5.07 -4.32
N PHE A 62 12.80 5.36 -4.19
CA PHE A 62 11.99 4.95 -3.04
C PHE A 62 10.63 4.39 -3.49
N ARG A 63 9.99 3.56 -2.66
CA ARG A 63 8.65 3.02 -2.98
C ARG A 63 7.60 4.12 -2.96
N SER A 64 6.68 4.10 -3.91
CA SER A 64 5.67 5.16 -4.12
C SER A 64 4.49 5.04 -3.14
N LEU A 65 4.83 5.10 -1.86
CA LEU A 65 4.00 4.82 -0.71
C LEU A 65 4.25 5.88 0.37
N ALA A 66 3.18 6.25 1.08
CA ALA A 66 3.24 7.10 2.27
C ALA A 66 2.43 6.46 3.40
N ALA A 67 2.78 6.79 4.64
CA ALA A 67 1.98 6.49 5.83
C ALA A 67 1.91 7.74 6.72
N ARG A 68 0.71 8.06 7.21
CA ARG A 68 0.52 9.09 8.25
C ARG A 68 0.36 8.39 9.59
N SER A 69 1.30 8.59 10.52
CA SER A 69 1.19 8.04 11.88
C SER A 69 0.32 8.94 12.75
N ARG A 70 -0.51 8.35 13.62
CA ARG A 70 -1.17 9.12 14.69
C ARG A 70 -0.12 9.42 15.77
N GLY A 71 0.24 10.69 15.92
CA GLY A 71 1.22 11.15 16.90
C GLY A 71 0.93 10.60 18.30
N ALA A 72 1.98 10.27 19.04
CA ALA A 72 1.86 9.81 20.41
C ALA A 72 1.14 10.86 21.27
N ARG A 73 0.41 10.43 22.30
CA ARG A 73 -0.23 11.32 23.29
C ARG A 73 0.86 12.06 24.09
N GLY A 74 1.38 13.15 23.55
CA GLY A 74 2.52 13.88 24.12
C GLY A 74 3.01 15.10 23.33
N GLY A 75 2.27 15.59 22.33
CA GLY A 75 2.58 16.86 21.66
C GLY A 75 3.49 16.78 20.42
N ALA A 76 4.06 15.61 20.10
CA ALA A 76 4.59 15.36 18.77
C ALA A 76 3.42 15.27 17.77
N GLY A 77 3.46 16.07 16.71
CA GLY A 77 2.43 16.09 15.66
C GLY A 77 2.29 14.75 14.92
N ALA A 78 1.29 14.67 14.04
CA ALA A 78 1.14 13.51 13.16
C ALA A 78 2.31 13.48 12.16
N GLU A 79 3.27 12.58 12.38
CA GLU A 79 4.43 12.41 11.50
C GLU A 79 4.01 11.66 10.24
N THR A 80 4.34 12.24 9.08
CA THR A 80 4.09 11.64 7.77
C THR A 80 5.41 11.12 7.22
N GLN A 81 5.44 9.84 6.86
CA GLN A 81 6.62 9.16 6.35
C GLN A 81 6.37 8.73 4.91
N VAL A 82 7.37 8.93 4.04
CA VAL A 82 7.30 8.66 2.61
C VAL A 82 8.44 7.73 2.21
N GLY A 83 8.13 6.75 1.35
CA GLY A 83 9.16 5.94 0.70
C GLY A 83 10.11 5.24 1.66
N ASN A 84 11.40 5.54 1.53
CA ASN A 84 12.44 4.85 2.31
C ASN A 84 12.46 5.28 3.79
N ASP A 85 11.88 6.43 4.15
CA ASP A 85 11.75 6.92 5.54
C ASP A 85 10.80 6.08 6.40
N LEU A 86 9.94 5.26 5.77
CA LEU A 86 9.07 4.29 6.45
C LEU A 86 9.87 3.21 7.21
N GLY A 87 11.16 3.00 6.86
CA GLY A 87 12.07 2.05 7.51
C GLY A 87 11.75 0.59 7.21
N SER A 88 10.56 0.09 7.55
CA SER A 88 10.08 -1.24 7.18
C SER A 88 8.59 -1.19 6.85
N PRO A 89 8.14 -1.75 5.71
CA PRO A 89 6.72 -1.79 5.36
C PRO A 89 5.92 -2.74 6.25
N GLU A 90 6.55 -3.74 6.86
CA GLU A 90 5.87 -4.86 7.51
C GLU A 90 5.05 -4.48 8.76
N PRO A 91 5.54 -3.61 9.68
CA PRO A 91 4.72 -3.10 10.78
C PRO A 91 3.66 -2.09 10.33
N LEU A 92 3.94 -1.33 9.27
CA LEU A 92 3.11 -0.23 8.78
C LEU A 92 2.07 -0.64 7.73
N ARG A 93 2.02 -1.93 7.34
CA ARG A 93 1.30 -2.42 6.15
C ARG A 93 -0.16 -1.95 6.01
N TRP A 94 -0.87 -1.78 7.13
CA TRP A 94 -2.27 -1.35 7.17
C TRP A 94 -2.46 0.18 7.02
N LEU A 95 -1.40 0.95 7.27
CA LEU A 95 -1.33 2.41 7.18
C LEU A 95 -0.78 2.90 5.84
N LEU A 96 -0.10 2.04 5.07
CA LEU A 96 0.44 2.38 3.75
C LEU A 96 -0.68 2.84 2.79
N ARG A 97 -0.43 3.92 2.06
CA ARG A 97 -1.27 4.45 0.99
C ARG A 97 -0.39 4.79 -0.22
N SER A 98 -0.98 4.81 -1.42
CA SER A 98 -0.31 5.19 -2.66
C SER A 98 -1.13 6.27 -3.37
N PRO A 99 -0.52 7.26 -4.04
CA PRO A 99 -1.27 8.25 -4.82
C PRO A 99 -1.95 7.67 -6.07
N PHE A 100 -1.56 6.46 -6.49
CA PHE A 100 -2.02 5.80 -7.70
C PHE A 100 -3.24 4.91 -7.47
N ASP A 101 -4.26 5.05 -8.33
CA ASP A 101 -5.17 3.94 -8.65
C ASP A 101 -4.62 3.21 -9.88
N ARG A 102 -4.31 1.92 -9.72
CA ARG A 102 -3.50 1.12 -10.65
C ARG A 102 -2.19 1.85 -11.02
N ASN A 103 -2.14 2.49 -12.19
CA ASN A 103 -1.00 3.25 -12.71
C ASN A 103 -1.30 4.74 -12.97
N VAL A 104 -2.48 5.23 -12.56
CA VAL A 104 -2.90 6.63 -12.76
C VAL A 104 -2.85 7.35 -11.41
N PRO A 105 -2.16 8.50 -11.28
CA PRO A 105 -2.17 9.28 -10.05
C PRO A 105 -3.54 9.95 -9.89
N VAL A 106 -4.22 9.70 -8.76
CA VAL A 106 -5.56 10.22 -8.47
C VAL A 106 -5.65 10.92 -7.11
N GLN A 107 -4.78 10.61 -6.15
CA GLN A 107 -4.78 11.24 -4.82
C GLN A 107 -3.67 12.29 -4.76
N MET A 108 -3.99 13.53 -5.15
CA MET A 108 -2.98 14.59 -5.27
C MET A 108 -2.36 15.01 -3.93
N GLU A 109 -3.08 14.93 -2.80
CA GLU A 109 -2.48 15.13 -1.46
C GLU A 109 -1.34 14.15 -1.15
N LEU A 110 -1.41 12.92 -1.68
CA LEU A 110 -0.32 11.95 -1.51
C LEU A 110 0.79 12.17 -2.55
N GLN A 111 0.44 12.69 -3.72
CA GLN A 111 1.41 13.04 -4.77
C GLN A 111 2.26 14.25 -4.37
N GLU A 112 1.65 15.26 -3.75
CA GLU A 112 2.29 16.41 -3.11
C GLU A 112 3.30 15.95 -2.06
N LEU A 113 2.90 15.10 -1.11
CA LEU A 113 3.82 14.52 -0.12
C LEU A 113 5.01 13.76 -0.75
N LEU A 114 4.80 13.08 -1.88
CA LEU A 114 5.87 12.40 -2.62
C LEU A 114 6.81 13.40 -3.33
N PHE A 115 6.28 14.51 -3.86
CA PHE A 115 7.06 15.57 -4.49
C PHE A 115 7.81 16.43 -3.48
N ASP A 116 7.21 16.76 -2.33
CA ASP A 116 7.86 17.41 -1.20
C ASP A 116 9.09 16.61 -0.74
N HIS A 117 8.93 15.29 -0.58
CA HIS A 117 10.06 14.39 -0.28
C HIS A 117 11.13 14.45 -1.37
N VAL A 118 10.77 14.41 -2.66
CA VAL A 118 11.74 14.55 -3.76
C VAL A 118 12.48 15.89 -3.70
N PHE A 119 11.77 17.01 -3.60
CA PHE A 119 12.36 18.35 -3.61
C PHE A 119 13.25 18.58 -2.39
N GLN A 120 12.76 18.22 -1.19
CA GLN A 120 13.52 18.31 0.05
C GLN A 120 14.80 17.47 0.01
N ARG A 121 14.71 16.21 -0.46
CA ARG A 121 15.86 15.28 -0.48
C ARG A 121 16.86 15.62 -1.60
N LEU A 122 16.44 16.27 -2.69
CA LEU A 122 17.33 16.85 -3.70
C LEU A 122 17.88 18.25 -3.32
N GLY A 123 17.52 18.78 -2.14
CA GLY A 123 17.93 20.10 -1.65
C GLY A 123 17.41 21.27 -2.47
N VAL A 124 16.29 21.08 -3.18
CA VAL A 124 15.55 22.15 -3.84
C VAL A 124 14.82 22.95 -2.76
N ALA A 125 14.95 24.28 -2.79
CA ALA A 125 14.40 25.16 -1.77
C ALA A 125 12.86 25.27 -1.88
N SER A 126 12.14 24.28 -1.35
CA SER A 126 10.68 24.12 -1.47
C SER A 126 9.81 25.18 -0.78
N GLN A 127 10.37 26.31 -0.33
CA GLN A 127 9.61 27.39 0.30
C GLN A 127 8.91 28.28 -0.75
N GLY A 128 7.88 27.72 -1.39
CA GLY A 128 6.91 28.43 -2.22
C GLY A 128 7.17 28.45 -3.73
N CYS A 129 8.32 27.94 -4.19
CA CYS A 129 8.62 27.79 -5.62
C CYS A 129 9.65 26.68 -5.90
N VAL A 130 9.62 26.12 -7.10
CA VAL A 130 10.63 25.22 -7.65
C VAL A 130 11.16 25.83 -8.95
N ASP A 131 12.30 26.51 -8.88
CA ASP A 131 12.91 27.27 -9.99
C ASP A 131 13.43 26.40 -11.16
N HIS A 132 13.14 25.10 -11.16
CA HIS A 132 13.68 24.11 -12.09
C HIS A 132 12.59 23.56 -13.02
N PRO A 133 12.84 23.45 -14.35
CA PRO A 133 11.99 22.69 -15.25
C PRO A 133 11.79 21.26 -14.77
N ILE A 134 10.60 20.69 -14.96
CA ILE A 134 10.32 19.29 -14.59
C ILE A 134 9.99 18.45 -15.82
N VAL A 135 10.66 17.31 -15.98
CA VAL A 135 10.21 16.22 -16.84
C VAL A 135 9.58 15.15 -15.97
N LEU A 136 8.29 14.90 -16.16
CA LEU A 136 7.50 13.95 -15.39
C LEU A 136 7.06 12.78 -16.28
N THR A 137 7.22 11.54 -15.81
CA THR A 137 6.60 10.40 -16.50
C THR A 137 5.10 10.29 -16.19
N GLU A 138 4.28 9.99 -17.19
CA GLU A 138 2.85 9.75 -17.05
C GLU A 138 2.41 8.42 -17.72
N ALA A 139 1.24 7.94 -17.32
CA ALA A 139 0.65 6.72 -17.88
C ALA A 139 0.32 6.85 -19.39
N VAL A 140 0.36 5.74 -20.13
CA VAL A 140 -0.23 5.65 -21.47
C VAL A 140 -1.71 6.01 -21.40
N CYS A 141 -2.16 6.92 -22.26
CA CYS A 141 -3.52 7.47 -22.28
C CYS A 141 -3.97 8.03 -20.91
N ASN A 142 -3.06 8.72 -20.20
CA ASN A 142 -3.36 9.35 -18.91
C ASN A 142 -4.63 10.22 -18.98
N PRO A 143 -5.65 10.01 -18.10
CA PRO A 143 -6.87 10.80 -18.11
C PRO A 143 -6.63 12.30 -18.02
N LEU A 144 -7.36 13.08 -18.81
CA LEU A 144 -7.20 14.54 -18.89
C LEU A 144 -7.37 15.22 -17.53
N TYR A 145 -8.29 14.74 -16.69
CA TYR A 145 -8.49 15.21 -15.31
C TYR A 145 -7.26 14.95 -14.42
N SER A 146 -6.63 13.77 -14.53
CA SER A 146 -5.40 13.47 -13.77
C SER A 146 -4.26 14.39 -14.19
N ARG A 147 -4.10 14.65 -15.50
CA ARG A 147 -3.12 15.64 -16.00
C ARG A 147 -3.45 17.06 -15.55
N GLN A 148 -4.72 17.48 -15.61
CA GLN A 148 -5.15 18.80 -15.15
C GLN A 148 -4.79 19.04 -13.68
N MET A 149 -5.17 18.11 -12.80
CA MET A 149 -4.86 18.18 -11.38
C MET A 149 -3.33 18.13 -11.10
N MET A 150 -2.57 17.38 -11.90
CA MET A 150 -1.11 17.36 -11.84
C MET A 150 -0.48 18.69 -12.30
N SER A 151 -1.01 19.30 -13.36
CA SER A 151 -0.58 20.62 -13.85
C SER A 151 -0.88 21.71 -12.82
N GLU A 152 -2.06 21.69 -12.20
CA GLU A 152 -2.46 22.60 -11.12
C GLU A 152 -1.51 22.49 -9.93
N LEU A 153 -1.22 21.28 -9.45
CA LEU A 153 -0.22 21.03 -8.40
C LEU A 153 1.16 21.62 -8.75
N LEU A 154 1.64 21.42 -9.98
CA LEU A 154 2.96 21.90 -10.40
C LEU A 154 3.04 23.41 -10.64
N PHE A 155 2.02 24.03 -11.23
CA PHE A 155 2.03 25.46 -11.57
C PHE A 155 1.49 26.39 -10.47
N GLU A 156 0.49 25.96 -9.70
CA GLU A 156 -0.09 26.80 -8.64
C GLU A 156 0.61 26.58 -7.29
N CYS A 157 0.86 25.33 -6.88
CA CYS A 157 1.52 25.04 -5.59
C CYS A 157 3.05 25.18 -5.68
N TYR A 158 3.67 24.55 -6.68
CA TYR A 158 5.14 24.56 -6.83
C TYR A 158 5.68 25.66 -7.76
N GLN A 159 4.82 26.36 -8.50
CA GLN A 159 5.19 27.48 -9.38
C GLN A 159 6.32 27.17 -10.38
N VAL A 160 6.37 25.94 -10.93
CA VAL A 160 7.45 25.52 -11.83
C VAL A 160 7.51 26.38 -13.10
N PRO A 161 8.70 26.68 -13.65
CA PRO A 161 8.83 27.54 -14.83
C PRO A 161 8.26 26.89 -16.10
N LYS A 162 8.50 25.58 -16.28
CA LYS A 162 7.99 24.76 -17.39
C LYS A 162 7.98 23.28 -17.03
N VAL A 163 7.03 22.53 -17.57
CA VAL A 163 6.91 21.06 -17.41
C VAL A 163 6.88 20.35 -18.76
N SER A 164 7.35 19.11 -18.83
CA SER A 164 7.13 18.19 -19.94
C SER A 164 6.62 16.85 -19.42
N TYR A 165 5.61 16.29 -20.08
CA TYR A 165 5.03 14.98 -19.74
C TYR A 165 5.35 13.96 -20.83
N GLY A 166 5.87 12.79 -20.44
CA GLY A 166 6.11 11.69 -21.38
C GLY A 166 5.87 10.31 -20.80
N VAL A 167 5.73 9.31 -21.67
CA VAL A 167 5.49 7.92 -21.29
C VAL A 167 6.82 7.23 -20.99
N ASP A 168 6.92 6.64 -19.81
CA ASP A 168 8.06 5.88 -19.27
C ASP A 168 8.73 4.93 -20.29
N SER A 169 7.91 4.13 -20.95
CA SER A 169 8.29 3.07 -21.88
C SER A 169 8.68 3.61 -23.26
N LEU A 170 8.17 4.78 -23.64
CA LEU A 170 8.64 5.48 -24.82
C LEU A 170 10.01 6.13 -24.56
N TYR A 171 10.23 6.76 -23.41
CA TYR A 171 11.57 7.23 -23.02
C TYR A 171 12.60 6.09 -23.04
N SER A 172 12.27 4.94 -22.44
CA SER A 172 13.11 3.74 -22.48
C SER A 172 13.42 3.28 -23.92
N PHE A 173 12.43 3.27 -24.81
CA PHE A 173 12.59 2.92 -26.22
C PHE A 173 13.52 3.90 -26.97
N TYR A 174 13.37 5.21 -26.75
CA TYR A 174 14.24 6.21 -27.39
C TYR A 174 15.66 6.17 -26.83
N HIS A 175 15.85 5.93 -25.54
CA HIS A 175 17.18 5.74 -24.93
C HIS A 175 17.93 4.55 -25.54
N ASN A 176 17.22 3.44 -25.79
CA ASN A 176 17.80 2.22 -26.38
C ASN A 176 17.92 2.27 -27.93
N ARG A 177 17.68 3.43 -28.57
CA ARG A 177 17.87 3.57 -30.03
C ARG A 177 19.33 3.37 -30.43
N ARG A 178 19.61 2.30 -31.15
CA ARG A 178 20.88 2.08 -31.86
C ARG A 178 20.85 2.81 -33.20
N GLN A 179 22.00 3.35 -33.63
CA GLN A 179 22.10 4.14 -34.88
C GLN A 179 21.61 3.42 -36.15
N ASN A 180 21.61 2.09 -36.16
CA ASN A 180 21.19 1.26 -37.30
C ASN A 180 19.73 0.75 -37.19
N TRP A 181 18.96 1.20 -36.21
CA TRP A 181 17.63 0.66 -35.91
C TRP A 181 16.54 1.55 -36.52
N PRO A 182 15.44 0.99 -37.09
CA PRO A 182 14.35 1.80 -37.60
C PRO A 182 13.72 2.61 -36.46
N CYS A 183 13.22 3.80 -36.80
CA CYS A 183 12.47 4.65 -35.87
C CYS A 183 11.13 4.05 -35.38
N SER A 184 10.79 2.86 -35.88
CA SER A 184 9.57 2.10 -35.65
C SER A 184 9.86 0.82 -34.87
N GLY A 185 8.87 0.31 -34.14
CA GLY A 185 8.95 -0.93 -33.37
C GLY A 185 7.67 -1.22 -32.57
N LEU A 186 7.57 -2.41 -32.01
CA LEU A 186 6.50 -2.82 -31.09
C LEU A 186 7.05 -2.86 -29.66
N VAL A 187 6.71 -1.85 -28.85
CA VAL A 187 7.13 -1.80 -27.45
C VAL A 187 6.18 -2.63 -26.58
N VAL A 188 6.75 -3.56 -25.80
CA VAL A 188 6.06 -4.37 -24.80
C VAL A 188 6.55 -3.91 -23.42
N SER A 189 5.74 -3.09 -22.75
CA SER A 189 6.08 -2.52 -21.44
C SER A 189 5.32 -3.24 -20.34
N SER A 190 5.98 -4.11 -19.58
CA SER A 190 5.35 -4.81 -18.44
C SER A 190 5.74 -4.15 -17.11
N GLY A 191 4.80 -3.38 -16.58
CA GLY A 191 4.95 -2.62 -15.34
C GLY A 191 4.33 -3.31 -14.12
N TYR A 192 4.33 -2.60 -13.00
CA TYR A 192 3.82 -3.14 -11.74
C TYR A 192 2.30 -3.38 -11.74
N GLN A 193 1.51 -2.55 -12.42
CA GLN A 193 0.03 -2.58 -12.31
C GLN A 193 -0.70 -2.91 -13.62
N CYS A 194 0.03 -2.96 -14.73
CA CYS A 194 -0.49 -3.24 -16.07
C CYS A 194 0.67 -3.45 -17.05
N THR A 195 0.37 -4.11 -18.16
CA THR A 195 1.28 -4.33 -19.28
C THR A 195 0.72 -3.63 -20.52
N HIS A 196 1.57 -2.95 -21.29
CA HIS A 196 1.17 -2.20 -22.49
C HIS A 196 1.85 -2.76 -23.73
N ILE A 197 1.08 -2.85 -24.82
CA ILE A 197 1.56 -3.14 -26.18
C ILE A 197 1.40 -1.86 -27.00
N LEU A 198 2.52 -1.24 -27.35
CA LEU A 198 2.61 0.11 -27.90
C LEU A 198 3.31 0.08 -29.27
N PRO A 199 2.55 0.10 -30.39
CA PRO A 199 3.14 0.21 -31.72
C PRO A 199 3.66 1.63 -31.96
N VAL A 200 4.93 1.72 -32.35
CA VAL A 200 5.61 2.97 -32.74
C VAL A 200 5.92 2.88 -34.24
N LEU A 201 5.48 3.87 -35.00
CA LEU A 201 5.76 4.00 -36.43
C LEU A 201 6.36 5.39 -36.69
N GLU A 202 7.41 5.45 -37.51
CA GLU A 202 8.05 6.70 -37.94
C GLU A 202 8.52 7.60 -36.79
N GLY A 203 8.76 7.03 -35.61
CA GLY A 203 9.16 7.77 -34.40
C GLY A 203 8.00 8.43 -33.64
N ARG A 204 6.75 7.98 -33.86
CA ARG A 204 5.57 8.38 -33.06
C ARG A 204 4.74 7.16 -32.66
N LEU A 205 4.09 7.26 -31.49
CA LEU A 205 3.15 6.26 -30.99
C LEU A 205 1.85 6.24 -31.81
N ASP A 206 1.42 5.08 -32.29
CA ASP A 206 0.06 4.92 -32.83
C ASP A 206 -0.94 4.63 -31.70
N ALA A 207 -1.42 5.70 -31.07
CA ALA A 207 -2.36 5.65 -29.96
C ALA A 207 -3.68 4.92 -30.26
N LYS A 208 -4.08 4.75 -31.53
CA LYS A 208 -5.32 4.03 -31.90
C LYS A 208 -5.19 2.53 -31.69
N ASN A 209 -4.00 2.00 -31.99
CA ASN A 209 -3.73 0.57 -31.98
C ASN A 209 -3.07 0.08 -30.69
N CYS A 210 -2.58 0.98 -29.81
CA CYS A 210 -2.17 0.67 -28.44
C CYS A 210 -3.15 -0.26 -27.70
N LYS A 211 -2.61 -1.17 -26.88
CA LYS A 211 -3.39 -2.02 -25.98
C LYS A 211 -2.80 -2.02 -24.58
N ARG A 212 -3.69 -2.19 -23.60
CA ARG A 212 -3.39 -2.27 -22.18
C ARG A 212 -4.00 -3.57 -21.65
N ILE A 213 -3.17 -4.37 -21.02
CA ILE A 213 -3.55 -5.55 -20.24
C ILE A 213 -3.49 -5.13 -18.77
N ASN A 214 -4.53 -5.40 -18.01
CA ASN A 214 -4.67 -4.98 -16.60
C ASN A 214 -3.88 -5.83 -15.60
N LEU A 215 -2.83 -6.49 -16.07
CA LEU A 215 -1.98 -7.39 -15.29
C LEU A 215 -0.52 -6.90 -15.29
N GLY A 216 0.07 -6.90 -14.11
CA GLY A 216 1.46 -6.57 -13.84
C GLY A 216 1.97 -7.30 -12.60
N GLY A 217 3.11 -6.85 -12.06
CA GLY A 217 3.77 -7.48 -10.91
C GLY A 217 2.91 -7.52 -9.64
N CYS A 218 2.05 -6.51 -9.42
CA CYS A 218 1.09 -6.42 -8.33
C CYS A 218 0.09 -7.60 -8.37
N GLN A 219 -0.52 -7.86 -9.52
CA GLN A 219 -1.47 -8.95 -9.70
C GLN A 219 -0.79 -10.31 -9.52
N ALA A 220 0.43 -10.48 -10.01
CA ALA A 220 1.24 -11.68 -9.79
C ALA A 220 1.56 -11.88 -8.30
N ALA A 221 1.93 -10.82 -7.58
CA ALA A 221 2.24 -10.85 -6.15
C ALA A 221 1.01 -11.18 -5.30
N VAL A 222 -0.15 -10.58 -5.60
CA VAL A 222 -1.43 -10.89 -4.94
C VAL A 222 -1.87 -12.32 -5.23
N TYR A 223 -1.70 -12.81 -6.46
CA TYR A 223 -2.01 -14.19 -6.82
C TYR A 223 -1.12 -15.18 -6.06
N LEU A 224 0.20 -14.97 -6.06
CA LEU A 224 1.14 -15.78 -5.28
C LEU A 224 0.81 -15.75 -3.78
N GLN A 225 0.47 -14.57 -3.23
CA GLN A 225 0.05 -14.43 -1.84
C GLN A 225 -1.14 -15.35 -1.52
N ARG A 226 -2.19 -15.29 -2.34
CA ARG A 226 -3.40 -16.11 -2.16
C ARG A 226 -3.11 -17.60 -2.29
N LEU A 227 -2.31 -18.00 -3.29
CA LEU A 227 -1.89 -19.40 -3.47
C LEU A 227 -1.16 -19.94 -2.23
N LEU A 228 -0.19 -19.18 -1.70
CA LEU A 228 0.59 -19.62 -0.54
C LEU A 228 -0.21 -19.52 0.78
N GLN A 229 -1.13 -18.57 0.92
CA GLN A 229 -2.05 -18.50 2.06
C GLN A 229 -3.01 -19.70 2.10
N LEU A 230 -3.50 -20.16 0.93
CA LEU A 230 -4.30 -21.39 0.83
C LEU A 230 -3.47 -22.65 1.11
N LYS A 231 -2.22 -22.70 0.64
CA LYS A 231 -1.28 -23.81 0.87
C LYS A 231 -0.79 -23.90 2.33
N TYR A 232 -0.68 -22.75 3.01
CA TYR A 232 -0.18 -22.64 4.38
C TYR A 232 -1.07 -21.74 5.27
N PRO A 233 -2.29 -22.18 5.65
CA PRO A 233 -3.22 -21.37 6.43
C PRO A 233 -2.66 -20.88 7.78
N GLY A 234 -1.87 -21.73 8.46
CA GLY A 234 -1.21 -21.38 9.73
C GLY A 234 -0.21 -20.22 9.63
N HIS A 235 0.27 -19.89 8.42
CA HIS A 235 1.23 -18.81 8.17
C HIS A 235 0.61 -17.57 7.52
N PHE A 236 -0.73 -17.49 7.45
CA PHE A 236 -1.47 -16.43 6.75
C PHE A 236 -0.95 -15.01 7.01
N ALA A 237 -0.69 -14.69 8.29
CA ALA A 237 -0.22 -13.36 8.73
C ALA A 237 1.25 -13.06 8.41
N ALA A 238 2.07 -14.09 8.11
CA ALA A 238 3.47 -13.97 7.73
C ALA A 238 3.68 -13.95 6.21
N ILE A 239 2.69 -14.42 5.43
CA ILE A 239 2.66 -14.39 3.97
C ILE A 239 2.15 -13.02 3.51
N THR A 240 3.06 -12.04 3.47
CA THR A 240 2.77 -10.63 3.19
C THR A 240 3.15 -10.24 1.76
N LEU A 241 2.49 -9.20 1.21
CA LEU A 241 2.68 -8.80 -0.20
C LEU A 241 4.14 -8.47 -0.52
N SER A 242 4.85 -7.74 0.37
CA SER A 242 6.26 -7.38 0.17
C SER A 242 7.17 -8.61 0.05
N ARG A 243 6.86 -9.69 0.78
CA ARG A 243 7.60 -10.97 0.69
C ARG A 243 7.27 -11.73 -0.59
N MET A 244 6.03 -11.63 -1.09
CA MET A 244 5.64 -12.27 -2.34
C MET A 244 6.29 -11.59 -3.54
N GLU A 245 6.42 -10.27 -3.52
CA GLU A 245 7.21 -9.51 -4.49
C GLU A 245 8.69 -9.94 -4.47
N GLU A 246 9.28 -10.18 -3.30
CA GLU A 246 10.66 -10.68 -3.17
C GLU A 246 10.82 -12.09 -3.79
N ILE A 247 9.89 -13.01 -3.50
CA ILE A 247 9.85 -14.34 -4.14
C ILE A 247 9.74 -14.21 -5.65
N LEU A 248 8.89 -13.31 -6.16
CA LEU A 248 8.76 -13.11 -7.59
C LEU A 248 10.07 -12.59 -8.21
N HIS A 249 10.64 -11.53 -7.66
CA HIS A 249 11.84 -10.91 -8.25
C HIS A 249 13.09 -11.80 -8.16
N GLU A 250 13.24 -12.62 -7.12
CA GLU A 250 14.48 -13.37 -6.85
C GLU A 250 14.39 -14.88 -7.09
N HIS A 251 13.17 -15.43 -7.13
CA HIS A 251 12.96 -16.87 -7.22
C HIS A 251 11.98 -17.30 -8.32
N SER A 252 11.25 -16.40 -8.96
CA SER A 252 10.35 -16.74 -10.08
C SER A 252 10.98 -16.51 -11.45
N TYR A 253 10.44 -17.19 -12.45
CA TYR A 253 10.86 -17.11 -13.85
C TYR A 253 9.69 -17.44 -14.78
N ILE A 254 9.82 -17.07 -16.05
CA ILE A 254 8.80 -17.35 -17.08
C ILE A 254 9.27 -18.53 -17.91
N ALA A 255 8.40 -19.53 -18.06
CA ALA A 255 8.69 -20.72 -18.84
C ALA A 255 8.52 -20.42 -20.34
N GLU A 256 9.48 -20.86 -21.16
CA GLU A 256 9.40 -20.80 -22.63
C GLU A 256 8.30 -21.72 -23.17
N ASP A 257 8.12 -22.89 -22.55
CA ASP A 257 6.91 -23.69 -22.71
C ASP A 257 6.33 -24.00 -21.32
N TYR A 258 5.16 -23.44 -21.03
CA TYR A 258 4.50 -23.63 -19.75
C TYR A 258 4.01 -25.07 -19.54
N ILE A 259 3.58 -25.76 -20.59
CA ILE A 259 3.03 -27.12 -20.50
C ILE A 259 4.16 -28.12 -20.31
N GLU A 260 5.24 -28.03 -21.09
CA GLU A 260 6.42 -28.89 -20.93
C GLU A 260 7.10 -28.67 -19.58
N GLU A 261 7.23 -27.42 -19.14
CA GLU A 261 7.79 -27.12 -17.82
C GLU A 261 6.94 -27.76 -16.71
N LEU A 262 5.61 -27.65 -16.78
CA LEU A 262 4.70 -28.34 -15.86
C LEU A 262 4.84 -29.87 -15.90
N GLN A 263 5.24 -30.49 -17.03
CA GLN A 263 5.55 -31.92 -17.06
C GLN A 263 6.82 -32.24 -16.26
N LYS A 264 7.88 -31.41 -16.37
CA LYS A 264 9.12 -31.60 -15.61
C LYS A 264 8.86 -31.59 -14.10
N TRP A 265 8.02 -30.65 -13.64
CA TRP A 265 7.61 -30.56 -12.23
C TRP A 265 6.83 -31.76 -11.68
N ARG A 266 6.40 -32.72 -12.52
CA ARG A 266 5.81 -34.00 -12.08
C ARG A 266 6.87 -35.03 -11.65
N SER A 267 8.12 -34.87 -12.07
CA SER A 267 9.21 -35.77 -11.68
C SER A 267 9.68 -35.47 -10.25
N PRO A 268 9.74 -36.46 -9.34
CA PRO A 268 10.26 -36.27 -7.99
C PRO A 268 11.70 -35.73 -7.97
N GLU A 269 12.56 -36.24 -8.86
CA GLU A 269 13.95 -35.78 -8.97
C GLU A 269 14.02 -34.31 -9.41
N TYR A 270 13.15 -33.89 -10.33
CA TYR A 270 13.12 -32.48 -10.76
C TYR A 270 12.58 -31.58 -9.65
N TYR A 271 11.55 -32.03 -8.93
CA TYR A 271 10.99 -31.33 -7.78
C TYR A 271 12.05 -31.11 -6.68
N GLU A 272 12.74 -32.17 -6.24
CA GLU A 272 13.76 -32.07 -5.17
C GLU A 272 14.93 -31.15 -5.53
N ASN A 273 15.34 -31.13 -6.80
CA ASN A 273 16.45 -30.31 -7.27
C ASN A 273 16.08 -28.83 -7.52
N ASN A 274 14.83 -28.53 -7.88
CA ASN A 274 14.40 -27.17 -8.28
C ASN A 274 13.47 -26.48 -7.27
N MET A 275 12.92 -27.18 -6.29
CA MET A 275 12.09 -26.57 -5.24
C MET A 275 12.93 -25.64 -4.34
N HIS A 276 12.44 -24.41 -4.13
CA HIS A 276 13.02 -23.46 -3.18
C HIS A 276 12.30 -23.55 -1.84
N LYS A 277 13.03 -23.46 -0.72
CA LYS A 277 12.43 -23.34 0.62
C LYS A 277 12.62 -21.91 1.14
N MET A 278 11.55 -21.15 1.35
CA MET A 278 11.62 -19.80 1.93
C MET A 278 11.38 -19.86 3.44
N GLN A 279 12.35 -19.43 4.23
CA GLN A 279 12.24 -19.36 5.68
C GLN A 279 11.48 -18.09 6.09
N LEU A 280 10.25 -18.26 6.59
CA LEU A 280 9.52 -17.18 7.26
C LEU A 280 10.18 -16.86 8.62
N PRO A 281 10.02 -15.63 9.14
CA PRO A 281 10.44 -15.31 10.50
C PRO A 281 9.64 -16.13 11.51
N PHE A 282 10.35 -16.73 12.47
CA PHE A 282 9.78 -17.46 13.59
C PHE A 282 10.49 -17.05 14.88
N SER A 283 9.79 -17.19 16.00
CA SER A 283 10.35 -16.92 17.33
C SER A 283 10.56 -18.22 18.07
N ASN A 284 11.79 -18.51 18.49
CA ASN A 284 12.10 -19.62 19.40
C ASN A 284 11.55 -19.43 20.82
N LYS A 285 10.88 -18.31 21.11
CA LYS A 285 9.99 -18.20 22.29
C LYS A 285 8.76 -19.06 21.99
N LEU A 286 8.85 -20.32 22.44
CA LEU A 286 8.00 -21.47 22.14
C LEU A 286 6.56 -21.15 21.67
N LEU A 287 6.11 -21.90 20.65
CA LEU A 287 4.70 -22.30 20.56
C LEU A 287 4.33 -22.99 21.87
N GLY A 288 3.77 -22.23 22.81
CA GLY A 288 3.40 -22.69 24.13
C GLY A 288 4.54 -23.37 24.91
N SER A 289 4.97 -22.72 25.99
CA SER A 289 4.67 -23.45 27.22
C SER A 289 3.15 -23.66 27.20
N THR A 290 2.71 -24.91 27.07
CA THR A 290 1.36 -25.31 27.46
C THR A 290 1.30 -25.16 28.97
N LEU A 291 1.29 -23.89 29.41
CA LEU A 291 0.76 -23.52 30.70
C LEU A 291 -0.59 -24.20 30.76
N THR A 292 -0.75 -25.09 31.74
CA THR A 292 -1.96 -25.91 31.89
C THR A 292 -3.18 -24.97 31.97
N SER A 293 -4.39 -25.52 31.84
CA SER A 293 -5.60 -24.69 32.02
C SER A 293 -5.53 -23.92 33.36
N GLU A 294 -5.00 -24.58 34.39
CA GLU A 294 -4.65 -24.00 35.69
C GLU A 294 -3.64 -22.85 35.58
N GLU A 295 -2.44 -23.03 35.01
CA GLU A 295 -1.43 -21.94 34.95
C GLU A 295 -1.90 -20.73 34.10
N LYS A 296 -2.79 -20.94 33.12
CA LYS A 296 -3.46 -19.85 32.39
C LYS A 296 -4.52 -19.15 33.24
N GLN A 297 -5.33 -19.90 34.00
CA GLN A 297 -6.28 -19.34 34.97
C GLN A 297 -5.53 -18.60 36.08
N GLU A 298 -4.45 -19.14 36.61
CA GLU A 298 -3.64 -18.56 37.66
C GLU A 298 -3.00 -17.24 37.20
N LYS A 299 -2.43 -17.17 36.00
CA LYS A 299 -1.94 -15.89 35.46
C LYS A 299 -3.05 -14.87 35.24
N ARG A 300 -4.26 -15.29 34.82
CA ARG A 300 -5.42 -14.39 34.74
C ARG A 300 -5.85 -13.91 36.12
N GLN A 301 -5.92 -14.79 37.12
CA GLN A 301 -6.23 -14.44 38.51
C GLN A 301 -5.18 -13.52 39.13
N GLN A 302 -3.88 -13.77 38.91
CA GLN A 302 -2.80 -12.88 39.36
C GLN A 302 -2.87 -11.50 38.69
N GLN A 303 -3.21 -11.43 37.40
CA GLN A 303 -3.45 -10.15 36.71
C GLN A 303 -4.69 -9.44 37.26
N LEU A 304 -5.77 -10.18 37.55
CA LEU A 304 -6.99 -9.63 38.15
C LEU A 304 -6.73 -9.07 39.55
N ARG A 305 -6.03 -9.84 40.41
CA ARG A 305 -5.61 -9.43 41.77
C ARG A 305 -4.75 -8.16 41.74
N ARG A 306 -3.73 -8.10 40.86
CA ARG A 306 -2.91 -6.88 40.70
C ARG A 306 -3.73 -5.67 40.24
N LEU A 307 -4.74 -5.88 39.38
CA LEU A 307 -5.63 -4.81 38.95
C LEU A 307 -6.59 -4.37 40.08
N GLN A 308 -7.08 -5.30 40.88
CA GLN A 308 -7.89 -5.02 42.08
C GLN A 308 -7.08 -4.26 43.14
N GLU A 309 -5.85 -4.69 43.43
CA GLU A 309 -4.90 -4.04 44.35
C GLU A 309 -4.57 -2.62 43.90
N LEU A 310 -4.25 -2.41 42.62
CA LEU A 310 -3.97 -1.08 42.06
C LEU A 310 -5.21 -0.17 42.06
N ASN A 311 -6.42 -0.74 41.94
CA ASN A 311 -7.67 -0.01 42.07
C ASN A 311 -8.11 0.22 43.54
N ALA A 312 -7.68 -0.61 44.49
CA ALA A 312 -7.86 -0.39 45.92
C ALA A 312 -6.96 0.76 46.39
N ARG A 313 -5.66 0.67 46.09
CA ARG A 313 -4.68 1.73 46.38
C ARG A 313 -5.09 3.09 45.79
N ARG A 314 -5.60 3.15 44.55
CA ARG A 314 -6.13 4.40 43.97
C ARG A 314 -7.37 4.95 44.69
N ARG A 315 -8.20 4.10 45.30
CA ARG A 315 -9.35 4.53 46.11
C ARG A 315 -8.89 5.07 47.46
N GLU A 316 -7.89 4.46 48.09
CA GLU A 316 -7.25 4.95 49.32
C GLU A 316 -6.51 6.27 49.10
N GLU A 317 -5.66 6.37 48.07
CA GLU A 317 -4.94 7.61 47.71
C GLU A 317 -5.92 8.76 47.43
N LYS A 318 -7.05 8.49 46.76
CA LYS A 318 -8.12 9.47 46.60
C LYS A 318 -8.79 9.84 47.93
N LEU A 319 -9.11 8.86 48.77
CA LEU A 319 -9.73 9.12 50.07
C LEU A 319 -8.84 9.98 50.97
N GLN A 320 -7.52 9.74 50.97
CA GLN A 320 -6.54 10.55 51.71
C GLN A 320 -6.54 12.01 51.22
N LEU A 321 -6.49 12.24 49.90
CA LEU A 321 -6.55 13.59 49.32
C LEU A 321 -7.88 14.30 49.62
N ASP A 322 -9.01 13.59 49.52
CA ASP A 322 -10.33 14.15 49.85
C ASP A 322 -10.46 14.45 51.36
N GLN A 323 -9.84 13.65 52.24
CA GLN A 323 -9.76 13.90 53.69
C GLN A 323 -8.86 15.09 54.03
N GLU A 324 -7.62 15.15 53.52
CA GLU A 324 -6.73 16.30 53.73
C GLU A 324 -7.38 17.62 53.27
N ARG A 325 -8.14 17.56 52.17
CA ARG A 325 -8.88 18.71 51.66
C ARG A 325 -10.05 19.08 52.59
N LEU A 326 -10.76 18.11 53.13
CA LEU A 326 -11.82 18.34 54.12
C LEU A 326 -11.26 18.98 55.40
N ASP A 327 -10.14 18.46 55.91
CA ASP A 327 -9.50 18.97 57.12
C ASP A 327 -9.03 20.43 56.94
N ARG A 328 -8.50 20.79 55.77
CA ARG A 328 -8.17 22.19 55.43
C ARG A 328 -9.40 23.10 55.40
N LEU A 329 -10.54 22.62 54.90
CA LEU A 329 -11.78 23.40 54.85
C LEU A 329 -12.40 23.57 56.24
N LEU A 330 -12.35 22.53 57.07
CA LEU A 330 -12.76 22.59 58.48
C LEU A 330 -11.90 23.56 59.29
N TYR A 331 -10.58 23.57 59.07
CA TYR A 331 -9.70 24.58 59.68
C TYR A 331 -10.09 26.02 59.30
N VAL A 332 -10.53 26.27 58.06
CA VAL A 332 -11.05 27.58 57.65
C VAL A 332 -12.41 27.87 58.29
N GLN A 333 -13.24 26.85 58.56
CA GLN A 333 -14.46 27.01 59.35
C GLN A 333 -14.14 27.37 60.82
N GLU A 334 -13.14 26.71 61.44
CA GLU A 334 -12.68 27.04 62.81
C GLU A 334 -12.19 28.49 62.93
N LEU A 335 -11.47 29.01 61.92
CA LEU A 335 -11.06 30.43 61.89
C LEU A 335 -12.24 31.42 61.88
N LEU A 336 -13.41 31.02 61.35
CA LEU A 336 -14.64 31.80 61.42
C LEU A 336 -15.29 31.73 62.81
N GLU A 337 -15.31 30.54 63.42
CA GLU A 337 -15.88 30.29 64.76
C GLU A 337 -15.07 30.97 65.87
N ASP A 338 -13.73 31.00 65.75
CA ASP A 338 -12.81 31.76 66.61
C ASP A 338 -12.81 33.28 66.35
N GLY A 339 -13.59 33.76 65.37
CA GLY A 339 -13.74 35.19 65.07
C GLY A 339 -12.53 35.84 64.39
N GLN A 340 -11.61 35.06 63.81
CA GLN A 340 -10.36 35.56 63.18
C GLN A 340 -10.59 36.01 61.73
N MET A 341 -11.48 36.99 61.54
CA MET A 341 -12.01 37.40 60.24
C MET A 341 -10.95 37.74 59.18
N ASP A 342 -9.80 38.33 59.54
CA ASP A 342 -8.74 38.67 58.58
C ASP A 342 -8.04 37.42 58.02
N GLN A 343 -7.83 36.40 58.86
CA GLN A 343 -7.23 35.13 58.43
C GLN A 343 -8.24 34.29 57.64
N PHE A 344 -9.51 34.31 58.07
CA PHE A 344 -10.62 33.68 57.35
C PHE A 344 -10.75 34.20 55.91
N HIS A 345 -10.85 35.52 55.70
CA HIS A 345 -10.95 36.09 54.35
C HIS A 345 -9.74 35.75 53.48
N LYS A 346 -8.54 35.76 54.05
CA LYS A 346 -7.32 35.39 53.31
C LYS A 346 -7.36 33.92 52.86
N ALA A 347 -7.77 33.01 53.74
CA ALA A 347 -7.89 31.59 53.41
C ALA A 347 -9.02 31.33 52.40
N LEU A 348 -10.13 32.09 52.45
CA LEU A 348 -11.22 32.03 51.46
C LEU A 348 -10.71 32.35 50.04
N VAL A 349 -9.89 33.41 49.92
CA VAL A 349 -9.25 33.81 48.66
C VAL A 349 -8.21 32.79 48.19
N GLU A 350 -7.39 32.23 49.09
CA GLU A 350 -6.43 31.17 48.75
C GLU A 350 -7.14 29.88 48.25
N LEU A 351 -8.39 29.65 48.66
CA LEU A 351 -9.23 28.54 48.20
C LEU A 351 -10.13 28.86 46.99
N ASN A 352 -10.12 30.10 46.49
CA ASN A 352 -11.03 30.62 45.46
C ASN A 352 -12.52 30.35 45.77
N MET A 353 -12.98 30.72 46.97
CA MET A 353 -14.40 30.63 47.36
C MET A 353 -14.93 32.04 47.67
N ASP A 354 -16.16 32.33 47.24
CA ASP A 354 -16.70 33.70 47.28
C ASP A 354 -17.55 33.97 48.54
N SER A 355 -17.99 32.93 49.26
CA SER A 355 -18.77 33.10 50.50
C SER A 355 -18.59 31.97 51.53
N ALA A 356 -18.89 32.27 52.80
CA ALA A 356 -18.93 31.29 53.87
C ALA A 356 -20.03 30.22 53.68
N GLU A 357 -21.11 30.56 52.98
CA GLU A 357 -22.19 29.63 52.64
C GLU A 357 -21.73 28.61 51.58
N GLU A 358 -20.89 29.05 50.63
CA GLU A 358 -20.24 28.18 49.66
C GLU A 358 -19.26 27.22 50.35
N LEU A 359 -18.45 27.72 51.29
CA LEU A 359 -17.56 26.92 52.14
C LEU A 359 -18.34 25.81 52.86
N GLN A 360 -19.43 26.15 53.55
CA GLN A 360 -20.25 25.16 54.27
C GLN A 360 -20.91 24.15 53.32
N SER A 361 -21.38 24.59 52.15
CA SER A 361 -21.94 23.70 51.11
C SER A 361 -20.90 22.70 50.62
N TYR A 362 -19.65 23.14 50.44
CA TYR A 362 -18.55 22.32 49.96
C TYR A 362 -18.06 21.33 51.03
N ILE A 363 -17.92 21.76 52.29
CA ILE A 363 -17.63 20.89 53.44
C ILE A 363 -18.68 19.77 53.54
N ASN A 364 -19.97 20.10 53.48
CA ASN A 364 -21.05 19.11 53.58
C ASN A 364 -21.01 18.10 52.42
N LYS A 365 -20.77 18.55 51.18
CA LYS A 365 -20.65 17.67 49.99
C LYS A 365 -19.42 16.77 50.06
N LEU A 366 -18.27 17.32 50.46
CA LEU A 366 -17.02 16.59 50.54
C LEU A 366 -17.04 15.58 51.69
N SER A 367 -17.57 15.95 52.86
CA SER A 367 -17.78 15.05 54.00
C SER A 367 -18.64 13.85 53.62
N LEU A 368 -19.78 14.07 52.96
CA LEU A 368 -20.65 12.98 52.45
C LEU A 368 -19.90 12.08 51.44
N SER A 369 -19.09 12.66 50.54
CA SER A 369 -18.29 11.91 49.56
C SER A 369 -17.20 11.06 50.23
N VAL A 370 -16.53 11.61 51.25
CA VAL A 370 -15.52 10.93 52.07
C VAL A 370 -16.17 9.77 52.83
N GLU A 371 -17.32 9.99 53.47
CA GLU A 371 -18.04 8.94 54.22
C GLU A 371 -18.55 7.82 53.31
N GLN A 372 -19.16 8.14 52.16
CA GLN A 372 -19.55 7.14 51.15
C GLN A 372 -18.35 6.37 50.60
N THR A 373 -17.19 7.00 50.47
CA THR A 373 -15.96 6.33 49.99
C THR A 373 -15.38 5.42 51.06
N LYS A 374 -15.38 5.84 52.34
CA LYS A 374 -15.02 4.99 53.50
C LYS A 374 -15.93 3.76 53.59
N GLN A 375 -17.25 3.94 53.50
CA GLN A 375 -18.21 2.82 53.50
C GLN A 375 -17.98 1.83 52.34
N LYS A 376 -17.65 2.32 51.14
CA LYS A 376 -17.32 1.47 49.98
C LYS A 376 -15.97 0.74 50.09
N ILE A 377 -15.03 1.28 50.86
CA ILE A 377 -13.76 0.60 51.16
C ILE A 377 -14.02 -0.50 52.21
N LEU A 378 -14.70 -0.17 53.31
CA LEU A 378 -15.09 -1.14 54.35
C LEU A 378 -15.93 -2.31 53.79
N GLN A 379 -16.91 -2.04 52.92
CA GLN A 379 -17.67 -3.09 52.24
C GLN A 379 -16.80 -3.96 51.31
N ALA A 380 -15.77 -3.38 50.68
CA ALA A 380 -14.85 -4.12 49.84
C ALA A 380 -13.87 -4.97 50.67
N GLU A 381 -13.43 -4.49 51.84
CA GLU A 381 -12.60 -5.26 52.79
C GLU A 381 -13.39 -6.44 53.37
N VAL A 382 -14.63 -6.23 53.82
CA VAL A 382 -15.51 -7.30 54.32
C VAL A 382 -15.77 -8.37 53.25
N ASN A 383 -16.04 -7.98 52.00
CA ASN A 383 -16.20 -8.97 50.91
C ASN A 383 -14.91 -9.76 50.64
N VAL A 384 -13.73 -9.15 50.79
CA VAL A 384 -12.44 -9.84 50.66
C VAL A 384 -12.19 -10.80 51.82
N GLU A 385 -12.63 -10.52 53.04
CA GLU A 385 -12.53 -11.46 54.15
C GLU A 385 -13.48 -12.67 54.00
N VAL A 386 -14.69 -12.47 53.47
CA VAL A 386 -15.65 -13.56 53.22
C VAL A 386 -15.14 -14.53 52.14
N ASP A 387 -14.62 -14.02 51.01
CA ASP A 387 -14.07 -14.81 49.90
C ASP A 387 -12.81 -15.63 50.28
N VAL A 388 -12.17 -15.34 51.43
CA VAL A 388 -10.97 -16.05 51.90
C VAL A 388 -11.30 -17.21 52.85
N VAL A 389 -12.49 -17.23 53.45
CA VAL A 389 -12.85 -18.22 54.48
C VAL A 389 -13.71 -19.37 53.94
N ASP A 390 -14.54 -19.17 52.91
CA ASP A 390 -15.41 -20.23 52.37
C ASP A 390 -14.85 -20.89 51.10
N SER A 391 -14.20 -22.04 51.28
CA SER A 391 -13.59 -22.82 50.18
C SER A 391 -14.56 -23.88 49.62
N LYS A 392 -15.60 -23.44 48.91
CA LYS A 392 -16.30 -24.26 47.90
C LYS A 392 -17.10 -23.40 46.92
N PRO A 393 -16.93 -23.58 45.60
CA PRO A 393 -17.81 -22.94 44.63
C PRO A 393 -19.16 -23.68 44.57
N GLU A 394 -20.15 -23.20 45.30
CA GLU A 394 -21.55 -23.47 44.95
C GLU A 394 -21.96 -22.54 43.80
N THR A 395 -22.51 -23.13 42.74
CA THR A 395 -23.04 -22.42 41.57
C THR A 395 -24.43 -21.87 41.89
N PRO A 396 -24.69 -20.56 41.78
CA PRO A 396 -26.04 -20.03 41.75
C PRO A 396 -26.54 -19.94 40.30
N ASP A 397 -27.42 -20.87 39.93
CA ASP A 397 -28.30 -20.66 38.77
C ASP A 397 -29.30 -19.54 39.08
N LEU A 398 -29.42 -18.57 38.18
CA LEU A 398 -30.74 -18.01 37.86
C LEU A 398 -30.81 -17.44 36.45
N GLU A 399 -31.61 -18.13 35.64
CA GLU A 399 -32.35 -17.62 34.49
C GLU A 399 -33.21 -16.39 34.88
N THR A 400 -33.84 -15.59 34.01
CA THR A 400 -34.10 -15.64 32.56
C THR A 400 -34.45 -14.20 32.11
N LEU A 401 -34.16 -13.82 30.86
CA LEU A 401 -35.12 -13.19 29.91
C LEU A 401 -34.44 -12.59 28.66
N GLY A 402 -34.78 -13.10 27.47
CA GLY A 402 -34.48 -12.49 26.16
C GLY A 402 -33.19 -12.97 25.48
N SER A 403 -33.11 -14.12 24.80
CA SER A 403 -33.68 -14.44 23.46
C SER A 403 -33.34 -13.36 22.40
N GLU A 404 -32.62 -13.58 21.29
CA GLU A 404 -32.25 -14.79 20.50
C GLU A 404 -30.91 -14.51 19.71
N GLN A 405 -30.23 -15.39 18.95
CA GLN A 405 -30.46 -16.81 18.54
C GLN A 405 -29.12 -17.54 18.20
N SER A 406 -28.91 -18.74 18.79
CA SER A 406 -28.34 -20.00 18.20
C SER A 406 -27.05 -20.07 17.35
N LEU A 407 -26.16 -21.00 17.72
CA LEU A 407 -25.75 -22.19 16.91
C LEU A 407 -24.71 -23.05 17.68
N GLU A 408 -25.18 -23.98 18.51
CA GLU A 408 -24.41 -25.14 19.00
C GLU A 408 -25.18 -26.40 18.59
N ASP A 409 -24.56 -27.32 17.84
CA ASP A 409 -25.15 -28.64 17.48
C ASP A 409 -24.15 -29.56 16.71
N VAL A 410 -22.95 -29.84 17.24
CA VAL A 410 -22.10 -30.97 16.73
C VAL A 410 -21.23 -31.62 17.83
N GLU A 411 -21.79 -32.02 18.97
CA GLU A 411 -21.14 -32.97 19.89
C GLU A 411 -22.08 -34.13 20.27
N SER A 412 -22.56 -34.84 19.26
CA SER A 412 -23.06 -36.22 19.41
C SER A 412 -22.88 -36.99 18.09
N ILE A 413 -21.80 -37.77 18.03
CA ILE A 413 -21.57 -39.04 17.30
C ILE A 413 -20.15 -39.46 17.70
N ASN A 414 -20.04 -40.20 18.81
CA ASN A 414 -18.83 -40.97 19.14
C ASN A 414 -19.16 -42.20 20.02
N GLU A 415 -20.41 -42.66 19.96
CA GLU A 415 -20.83 -43.98 20.46
C GLU A 415 -21.36 -44.79 19.28
N PHE A 416 -20.45 -45.49 18.59
CA PHE A 416 -20.79 -46.67 17.80
C PHE A 416 -19.68 -47.72 17.95
N GLU A 417 -19.98 -48.72 18.77
CA GLU A 417 -19.18 -49.90 19.03
C GLU A 417 -19.17 -50.83 17.79
N PRO A 418 -18.00 -51.25 17.27
CA PRO A 418 -17.94 -52.26 16.22
C PRO A 418 -18.09 -53.68 16.81
N LEU A 419 -19.24 -54.29 16.59
CA LEU A 419 -19.55 -55.69 16.90
C LEU A 419 -18.73 -56.69 16.04
N PHE A 420 -17.41 -56.77 16.23
CA PHE A 420 -16.57 -57.87 15.73
C PHE A 420 -15.47 -58.21 16.75
N ALA A 421 -15.80 -59.10 17.69
CA ALA A 421 -14.82 -59.71 18.58
C ALA A 421 -14.14 -60.90 17.86
N GLU A 422 -13.01 -60.65 17.22
CA GLU A 422 -12.04 -61.71 16.87
C GLU A 422 -10.91 -61.72 17.91
N GLU A 423 -10.75 -62.84 18.60
CA GLU A 423 -9.69 -63.03 19.60
C GLU A 423 -8.31 -63.05 18.94
N GLN A 424 -7.41 -62.16 19.35
CA GLN A 424 -5.97 -62.31 19.11
C GLN A 424 -5.15 -61.98 20.37
N PRO A 425 -4.00 -62.65 20.58
CA PRO A 425 -3.38 -62.82 21.89
C PRO A 425 -2.56 -61.60 22.36
N GLU A 426 -2.16 -61.63 23.63
CA GLU A 426 -1.27 -60.62 24.24
C GLU A 426 0.01 -60.43 23.41
N VAL A 427 0.18 -59.22 22.84
CA VAL A 427 1.44 -58.78 22.21
C VAL A 427 2.17 -57.83 23.15
N GLU A 428 3.47 -58.06 23.28
CA GLU A 428 4.36 -57.40 24.23
C GLU A 428 4.41 -55.86 24.06
N LYS A 429 4.75 -55.15 25.16
CA LYS A 429 4.83 -53.69 25.22
C LYS A 429 5.66 -53.12 24.05
N PRO A 430 5.14 -52.17 23.27
CA PRO A 430 5.94 -51.49 22.25
C PRO A 430 7.12 -50.75 22.88
N VAL A 431 8.28 -50.90 22.24
CA VAL A 431 9.50 -50.13 22.51
C VAL A 431 9.18 -48.62 22.43
N ALA A 432 9.84 -47.83 23.27
CA ALA A 432 9.60 -46.39 23.44
C ALA A 432 9.38 -45.66 22.10
N ALA A 433 8.17 -45.11 21.92
CA ALA A 433 7.84 -44.26 20.79
C ALA A 433 8.71 -43.00 20.82
N VAL A 434 9.70 -42.94 19.93
CA VAL A 434 10.44 -41.71 19.65
C VAL A 434 9.45 -40.73 19.04
N GLN A 435 8.94 -39.79 19.83
CA GLN A 435 8.13 -38.70 19.31
C GLN A 435 8.99 -37.91 18.29
N PRO A 436 8.49 -37.66 17.06
CA PRO A 436 9.25 -36.89 16.08
C PRO A 436 9.48 -35.49 16.65
N VAL A 437 10.76 -35.09 16.71
CA VAL A 437 11.15 -33.77 17.23
C VAL A 437 10.56 -32.71 16.30
N PHE A 438 9.56 -31.97 16.78
CA PHE A 438 8.91 -30.91 16.02
C PHE A 438 9.92 -29.78 15.73
N ASN A 439 10.44 -29.73 14.51
CA ASN A 439 11.36 -28.68 14.10
C ASN A 439 10.59 -27.40 13.77
N LEU A 440 10.56 -26.47 14.73
CA LEU A 440 9.92 -25.17 14.61
C LEU A 440 10.40 -24.36 13.39
N ALA A 441 11.67 -24.48 13.00
CA ALA A 441 12.22 -23.77 11.86
C ALA A 441 11.66 -24.32 10.54
N GLU A 442 11.64 -25.66 10.40
CA GLU A 442 11.05 -26.35 9.24
C GLU A 442 9.54 -26.09 9.12
N TYR A 443 8.82 -26.04 10.24
CA TYR A 443 7.39 -25.68 10.22
C TYR A 443 7.15 -24.29 9.59
N HIS A 444 8.08 -23.34 9.75
CA HIS A 444 8.02 -22.00 9.17
C HIS A 444 8.67 -21.88 7.78
N GLN A 445 8.87 -22.99 7.06
CA GLN A 445 9.35 -22.97 5.67
C GLN A 445 8.19 -23.05 4.67
N LEU A 446 8.17 -22.14 3.69
CA LEU A 446 7.30 -22.21 2.53
C LEU A 446 8.02 -22.96 1.41
N PHE A 447 7.43 -24.02 0.89
CA PHE A 447 8.02 -24.86 -0.14
C PHE A 447 7.46 -24.39 -1.49
N LEU A 448 8.32 -23.82 -2.33
CA LEU A 448 7.97 -23.24 -3.62
C LEU A 448 8.41 -24.16 -4.76
N GLY A 449 7.45 -24.69 -5.50
CA GLY A 449 7.66 -25.48 -6.71
C GLY A 449 7.07 -24.75 -7.92
N THR A 450 5.96 -25.26 -8.45
CA THR A 450 5.28 -24.70 -9.63
C THR A 450 4.73 -23.29 -9.41
N GLU A 451 4.54 -22.83 -8.17
CA GLU A 451 4.14 -21.45 -7.88
C GLU A 451 5.13 -20.43 -8.46
N ARG A 452 6.41 -20.80 -8.57
CA ARG A 452 7.51 -19.98 -9.12
C ARG A 452 7.32 -19.62 -10.60
N ILE A 453 6.63 -20.47 -11.37
CA ILE A 453 6.32 -20.23 -12.79
C ILE A 453 4.84 -19.85 -13.00
N ARG A 454 3.94 -20.39 -12.18
CA ARG A 454 2.49 -20.16 -12.29
C ARG A 454 2.07 -18.72 -11.95
N ALA A 455 2.76 -18.09 -10.99
CA ALA A 455 2.46 -16.70 -10.63
C ALA A 455 2.82 -15.68 -11.73
N PRO A 456 3.99 -15.73 -12.38
CA PRO A 456 4.28 -14.85 -13.51
C PRO A 456 3.59 -15.25 -14.82
N GLU A 457 3.18 -16.51 -15.03
CA GLU A 457 2.47 -16.93 -16.26
C GLU A 457 1.15 -16.17 -16.50
N ILE A 458 0.54 -15.55 -15.47
CA ILE A 458 -0.74 -14.82 -15.61
C ILE A 458 -0.73 -13.71 -16.67
N VAL A 459 0.44 -13.14 -17.02
CA VAL A 459 0.52 -12.13 -18.10
C VAL A 459 0.44 -12.75 -19.50
N PHE A 460 0.69 -14.05 -19.64
CA PHE A 460 0.44 -14.84 -20.85
C PHE A 460 -0.91 -15.57 -20.78
N GLN A 461 -1.34 -16.02 -19.60
CA GLN A 461 -2.61 -16.72 -19.38
C GLN A 461 -3.46 -16.04 -18.27
N PRO A 462 -4.15 -14.92 -18.57
CA PRO A 462 -5.01 -14.19 -17.63
C PRO A 462 -6.11 -15.04 -16.98
N SER A 463 -6.60 -16.05 -17.70
CA SER A 463 -7.61 -17.00 -17.24
C SER A 463 -7.20 -17.79 -15.97
N LEU A 464 -5.90 -17.89 -15.66
CA LEU A 464 -5.40 -18.51 -14.42
C LEU A 464 -5.89 -17.82 -13.13
N ILE A 465 -6.32 -16.57 -13.23
CA ILE A 465 -6.92 -15.78 -12.14
C ILE A 465 -8.38 -15.40 -12.38
N GLY A 466 -8.98 -15.86 -13.48
CA GLY A 466 -10.35 -15.50 -13.90
C GLY A 466 -10.47 -14.09 -14.49
N GLU A 467 -9.40 -13.53 -15.08
CA GLU A 467 -9.48 -12.29 -15.84
C GLU A 467 -9.79 -12.61 -17.32
N ASP A 468 -10.86 -12.04 -17.87
CA ASP A 468 -11.34 -12.29 -19.25
C ASP A 468 -10.53 -11.54 -20.34
N GLN A 469 -9.37 -10.98 -19.99
CA GLN A 469 -8.50 -10.27 -20.93
C GLN A 469 -7.57 -11.23 -21.68
N ALA A 470 -7.15 -10.81 -22.88
CA ALA A 470 -6.15 -11.51 -23.66
C ALA A 470 -4.74 -11.39 -23.04
N GLY A 471 -3.92 -12.42 -23.22
CA GLY A 471 -2.51 -12.42 -22.79
C GLY A 471 -1.61 -11.51 -23.63
N ILE A 472 -0.32 -11.40 -23.27
CA ILE A 472 0.68 -10.64 -24.05
C ILE A 472 0.72 -11.10 -25.52
N ALA A 473 0.82 -12.41 -25.76
CA ALA A 473 0.96 -12.97 -27.11
C ALA A 473 -0.27 -12.70 -28.01
N GLU A 474 -1.46 -13.05 -27.52
CA GLU A 474 -2.74 -12.78 -28.20
C GLU A 474 -2.92 -11.27 -28.47
N THR A 475 -2.57 -10.41 -27.50
CA THR A 475 -2.64 -8.96 -27.66
C THR A 475 -1.64 -8.45 -28.71
N MET A 476 -0.42 -8.99 -28.75
CA MET A 476 0.57 -8.67 -29.79
C MET A 476 0.07 -9.07 -31.17
N GLN A 477 -0.48 -10.29 -31.33
CA GLN A 477 -1.07 -10.75 -32.59
C GLN A 477 -2.21 -9.81 -33.01
N TYR A 478 -3.16 -9.53 -32.13
CA TYR A 478 -4.28 -8.62 -32.38
C TYR A 478 -3.82 -7.23 -32.84
N VAL A 479 -2.76 -6.68 -32.22
CA VAL A 479 -2.19 -5.38 -32.63
C VAL A 479 -1.55 -5.48 -34.01
N LEU A 480 -0.76 -6.53 -34.28
CA LEU A 480 -0.12 -6.72 -35.58
C LEU A 480 -1.14 -6.90 -36.72
N GLU A 481 -2.26 -7.59 -36.47
CA GLU A 481 -3.35 -7.77 -37.44
C GLU A 481 -4.04 -6.46 -37.87
N ARG A 482 -3.86 -5.36 -37.14
CA ARG A 482 -4.34 -4.01 -37.53
C ARG A 482 -3.50 -3.33 -38.61
N TYR A 483 -2.32 -3.88 -38.93
CA TYR A 483 -1.35 -3.29 -39.85
C TYR A 483 -1.20 -4.08 -41.15
N SER A 484 -0.75 -3.40 -42.21
CA SER A 484 -0.38 -4.04 -43.47
C SER A 484 0.80 -5.01 -43.27
N LYS A 485 1.04 -5.94 -44.20
CA LYS A 485 2.12 -6.95 -44.05
C LYS A 485 3.52 -6.32 -44.01
N GLU A 486 3.68 -5.20 -44.71
CA GLU A 486 4.88 -4.37 -44.74
C GLU A 486 5.10 -3.67 -43.40
N GLN A 487 4.06 -3.03 -42.85
CA GLN A 487 4.10 -2.41 -41.52
C GLN A 487 4.33 -3.43 -40.41
N GLN A 488 3.69 -4.60 -40.48
CA GLN A 488 3.94 -5.72 -39.57
C GLN A 488 5.42 -6.13 -39.60
N ALA A 489 6.02 -6.27 -40.79
CA ALA A 489 7.43 -6.60 -40.93
C ALA A 489 8.33 -5.52 -40.28
N VAL A 490 8.04 -4.24 -40.50
CA VAL A 490 8.79 -3.13 -39.87
C VAL A 490 8.67 -3.15 -38.34
N LEU A 491 7.46 -3.35 -37.80
CA LEU A 491 7.22 -3.39 -36.35
C LEU A 491 7.97 -4.55 -35.67
N VAL A 492 8.02 -5.74 -36.28
CA VAL A 492 8.65 -6.92 -35.66
C VAL A 492 10.17 -6.99 -35.81
N GLN A 493 10.82 -6.17 -36.66
CA GLN A 493 12.29 -6.00 -36.62
C GLN A 493 12.78 -5.32 -35.32
N ASN A 494 11.86 -4.78 -34.52
CA ASN A 494 12.13 -4.09 -33.27
C ASN A 494 10.98 -4.37 -32.29
N VAL A 495 10.95 -5.57 -31.70
CA VAL A 495 10.09 -5.83 -30.54
C VAL A 495 10.89 -5.51 -29.28
N PHE A 496 10.54 -4.42 -28.60
CA PHE A 496 11.32 -3.88 -27.49
C PHE A 496 10.64 -4.17 -26.14
N LEU A 497 11.31 -4.92 -25.27
CA LEU A 497 10.81 -5.31 -23.95
C LEU A 497 11.36 -4.35 -22.88
N THR A 498 10.48 -3.73 -22.09
CA THR A 498 10.86 -2.80 -21.01
C THR A 498 9.91 -2.87 -19.80
N GLY A 499 10.32 -2.26 -18.68
CA GLY A 499 9.57 -2.25 -17.43
C GLY A 499 10.02 -3.33 -16.45
N GLY A 500 9.71 -3.15 -15.17
CA GLY A 500 10.27 -3.95 -14.07
C GLY A 500 10.02 -5.46 -14.19
N ASN A 501 8.87 -5.89 -14.71
CA ASN A 501 8.58 -7.31 -14.89
C ASN A 501 9.43 -7.97 -15.98
N THR A 502 10.07 -7.20 -16.87
CA THR A 502 10.94 -7.79 -17.91
C THR A 502 12.26 -8.32 -17.37
N MET A 503 12.52 -8.14 -16.07
CA MET A 503 13.60 -8.78 -15.33
C MET A 503 13.36 -10.28 -15.06
N TYR A 504 12.16 -10.82 -15.25
CA TYR A 504 11.92 -12.26 -15.12
C TYR A 504 12.79 -13.06 -16.11
N PRO A 505 13.63 -14.00 -15.65
CA PRO A 505 14.36 -14.90 -16.53
C PRO A 505 13.39 -15.65 -17.45
N GLY A 506 13.78 -15.82 -18.72
CA GLY A 506 12.98 -16.52 -19.73
C GLY A 506 11.96 -15.67 -20.47
N LEU A 507 11.59 -14.46 -20.01
CA LEU A 507 10.58 -13.63 -20.71
C LEU A 507 10.94 -13.39 -22.17
N LYS A 508 12.19 -13.01 -22.46
CA LYS A 508 12.64 -12.75 -23.83
C LYS A 508 12.46 -13.98 -24.72
N ALA A 509 12.92 -15.15 -24.27
CA ALA A 509 12.81 -16.41 -25.02
C ALA A 509 11.35 -16.79 -25.25
N ARG A 510 10.48 -16.62 -24.24
CA ARG A 510 9.04 -16.84 -24.39
C ARG A 510 8.44 -15.92 -25.46
N VAL A 511 8.76 -14.62 -25.45
CA VAL A 511 8.27 -13.69 -26.49
C VAL A 511 8.85 -14.01 -27.88
N GLU A 512 10.10 -14.47 -27.97
CA GLU A 512 10.70 -14.94 -29.24
C GLU A 512 9.98 -16.18 -29.80
N LYS A 513 9.60 -17.13 -28.94
CA LYS A 513 8.81 -18.31 -29.33
C LYS A 513 7.38 -17.96 -29.75
N GLU A 514 6.68 -17.15 -28.94
CA GLU A 514 5.31 -16.69 -29.26
C GLU A 514 5.28 -15.91 -30.60
N LEU A 515 6.32 -15.11 -30.88
CA LEU A 515 6.52 -14.48 -32.19
C LEU A 515 6.79 -15.50 -33.30
N LEU A 516 7.61 -16.51 -33.07
CA LEU A 516 7.86 -17.56 -34.07
C LEU A 516 6.58 -18.31 -34.45
N GLU A 517 5.69 -18.56 -33.49
CA GLU A 517 4.43 -19.28 -33.68
C GLU A 517 3.34 -18.43 -34.36
N MET A 518 3.20 -17.15 -34.01
CA MET A 518 2.18 -16.27 -34.62
C MET A 518 2.57 -15.72 -36.01
N ARG A 519 3.85 -15.76 -36.37
CA ARG A 519 4.36 -15.11 -37.60
C ARG A 519 4.41 -16.09 -38.79
N PRO A 520 4.21 -15.61 -40.04
CA PRO A 520 4.33 -16.47 -41.21
C PRO A 520 5.71 -17.13 -41.30
N PHE A 521 5.74 -18.39 -41.77
CA PHE A 521 6.95 -19.16 -42.02
C PHE A 521 7.96 -18.34 -42.86
N GLN A 522 9.25 -18.43 -42.50
CA GLN A 522 10.37 -17.65 -43.08
C GLN A 522 10.34 -16.13 -42.87
N SER A 523 9.36 -15.55 -42.16
CA SER A 523 9.46 -14.14 -41.77
C SER A 523 10.50 -13.93 -40.67
N SER A 524 11.14 -12.76 -40.67
CA SER A 524 12.15 -12.37 -39.66
C SER A 524 11.58 -11.36 -38.66
N PHE A 525 12.06 -11.45 -37.44
CA PHE A 525 11.77 -10.55 -36.32
C PHE A 525 12.99 -10.47 -35.40
N GLN A 526 13.02 -9.48 -34.51
CA GLN A 526 14.06 -9.37 -33.49
C GLN A 526 13.46 -8.85 -32.17
N VAL A 527 13.76 -9.55 -31.07
CA VAL A 527 13.36 -9.16 -29.72
C VAL A 527 14.55 -8.59 -28.97
N HIS A 528 14.40 -7.38 -28.45
CA HIS A 528 15.44 -6.63 -27.75
C HIS A 528 14.95 -6.29 -26.35
N LEU A 529 15.73 -6.63 -25.35
CA LEU A 529 15.49 -6.23 -23.96
C LEU A 529 16.15 -4.87 -23.72
N ALA A 530 15.47 -4.00 -22.97
CA ALA A 530 16.04 -2.75 -22.47
C ALA A 530 17.35 -3.00 -21.72
N THR A 531 18.33 -2.10 -21.87
CA THR A 531 19.68 -2.24 -21.29
C THR A 531 19.66 -2.21 -19.76
N SER A 532 18.78 -1.40 -19.17
CA SER A 532 18.43 -1.44 -17.75
C SER A 532 16.93 -1.22 -17.59
N PRO A 533 16.09 -2.28 -17.68
CA PRO A 533 14.63 -2.15 -17.79
C PRO A 533 13.91 -1.40 -16.66
N VAL A 534 14.60 -1.22 -15.52
CA VAL A 534 14.13 -0.50 -14.32
C VAL A 534 14.53 0.99 -14.34
N LEU A 535 15.54 1.38 -15.11
CA LEU A 535 16.15 2.73 -15.10
C LEU A 535 16.08 3.44 -16.46
N ASP A 536 15.97 2.72 -17.57
CA ASP A 536 16.00 3.29 -18.93
C ASP A 536 14.88 4.31 -19.21
N ALA A 537 13.75 4.20 -18.51
CA ALA A 537 12.69 5.22 -18.53
C ALA A 537 13.19 6.58 -18.00
N TRP A 538 13.91 6.57 -16.88
CA TRP A 538 14.51 7.76 -16.29
C TRP A 538 15.71 8.25 -17.12
N TYR A 539 16.56 7.36 -17.65
CA TYR A 539 17.65 7.75 -18.55
C TYR A 539 17.15 8.37 -19.85
N GLY A 540 16.10 7.82 -20.47
CA GLY A 540 15.50 8.41 -21.66
C GLY A 540 14.82 9.76 -21.40
N ALA A 541 14.20 9.93 -20.24
CA ALA A 541 13.64 11.22 -19.83
C ALA A 541 14.75 12.26 -19.55
N ARG A 542 15.88 11.84 -18.97
CA ARG A 542 17.10 12.65 -18.79
C ARG A 542 17.71 13.07 -20.11
N ASP A 543 17.91 12.14 -21.04
CA ASP A 543 18.52 12.42 -22.35
C ASP A 543 17.63 13.34 -23.18
N TRP A 544 16.31 13.10 -23.15
CA TRP A 544 15.34 13.99 -23.74
C TRP A 544 15.40 15.40 -23.10
N ALA A 545 15.45 15.50 -21.78
CA ALA A 545 15.55 16.79 -21.09
C ALA A 545 16.81 17.56 -21.50
N VAL A 546 17.98 16.90 -21.57
CA VAL A 546 19.25 17.52 -21.99
C VAL A 546 19.19 17.97 -23.46
N GLU A 547 18.70 17.15 -24.38
CA GLU A 547 18.62 17.52 -25.81
C GLU A 547 17.60 18.66 -26.05
N TYR A 548 16.44 18.60 -25.39
CA TYR A 548 15.32 19.51 -25.64
C TYR A 548 15.27 20.72 -24.70
N MET A 549 16.20 20.89 -23.75
CA MET A 549 16.17 22.01 -22.79
C MET A 549 16.17 23.39 -23.49
N ALA A 550 16.97 23.54 -24.55
CA ALA A 550 17.10 24.76 -25.34
C ALA A 550 16.08 24.88 -26.50
N ARG A 551 15.21 23.87 -26.69
CA ARG A 551 14.12 23.91 -27.68
C ARG A 551 12.82 24.29 -26.99
N GLU A 552 11.88 24.90 -27.72
CA GLU A 552 10.52 25.12 -27.21
C GLU A 552 9.64 23.86 -27.32
N GLU A 553 10.06 22.86 -28.08
CA GLU A 553 9.31 21.62 -28.32
C GLU A 553 9.11 20.80 -27.03
N GLY A 554 7.93 20.20 -26.86
CA GLY A 554 7.56 19.37 -25.70
C GLY A 554 7.38 20.09 -24.36
N TRP A 555 7.92 21.30 -24.19
CA TRP A 555 7.76 22.08 -22.95
C TRP A 555 6.47 22.89 -22.90
N ILE A 556 5.71 22.72 -21.82
CA ILE A 556 4.55 23.54 -21.43
C ILE A 556 5.06 24.59 -20.43
N THR A 557 4.95 25.87 -20.76
CA THR A 557 5.29 26.97 -19.85
C THR A 557 4.10 27.34 -18.95
N ARG A 558 4.34 28.08 -17.86
CA ARG A 558 3.24 28.66 -17.05
C ARG A 558 2.26 29.47 -17.90
N LYS A 559 2.76 30.21 -18.89
CA LYS A 559 1.93 30.94 -19.86
C LYS A 559 1.08 30.01 -20.73
N ASP A 560 1.64 28.89 -21.22
CA ASP A 560 0.86 27.89 -21.96
C ASP A 560 -0.29 27.33 -21.11
N TYR A 561 -0.03 27.06 -19.84
CA TYR A 561 -1.03 26.57 -18.88
C TYR A 561 -2.14 27.61 -18.63
N GLU A 562 -1.78 28.87 -18.35
CA GLU A 562 -2.72 29.98 -18.13
C GLU A 562 -3.58 30.29 -19.38
N GLU A 563 -3.03 30.15 -20.60
CA GLU A 563 -3.76 30.42 -21.85
C GLU A 563 -4.58 29.22 -22.37
N LYS A 564 -4.18 27.98 -22.07
CA LYS A 564 -4.72 26.77 -22.72
C LYS A 564 -5.35 25.74 -21.78
N GLY A 565 -5.26 25.93 -20.47
CA GLY A 565 -5.81 25.04 -19.45
C GLY A 565 -4.86 23.92 -19.01
N GLY A 566 -5.16 23.33 -17.84
CA GLY A 566 -4.33 22.28 -17.23
C GLY A 566 -4.33 20.94 -17.96
N GLU A 567 -5.32 20.69 -18.82
CA GLU A 567 -5.37 19.50 -19.67
C GLU A 567 -4.45 19.58 -20.90
N TYR A 568 -3.91 20.77 -21.20
CA TYR A 568 -3.06 21.01 -22.36
C TYR A 568 -1.81 20.12 -22.33
N LEU A 569 -1.50 19.50 -23.48
CA LEU A 569 -0.30 18.70 -23.67
C LEU A 569 0.42 19.17 -24.93
N LYS A 570 1.70 19.51 -24.81
CA LYS A 570 2.56 19.80 -25.97
C LYS A 570 3.21 18.51 -26.43
N GLU A 571 2.84 18.04 -27.61
CA GLU A 571 3.30 16.73 -28.09
C GLU A 571 4.79 16.69 -28.41
N HIS A 572 5.41 15.54 -28.16
CA HIS A 572 6.76 15.18 -28.62
C HIS A 572 6.83 13.66 -28.85
N CYS A 573 8.00 13.14 -29.26
CA CYS A 573 8.20 11.73 -29.61
C CYS A 573 7.72 10.72 -28.53
N ALA A 574 7.91 11.07 -27.25
CA ALA A 574 7.57 10.24 -26.09
C ALA A 574 6.29 10.66 -25.34
N SER A 575 5.59 11.71 -25.74
CA SER A 575 4.34 12.12 -25.08
C SER A 575 3.16 11.22 -25.47
N ASN A 576 2.07 11.28 -24.70
CA ASN A 576 0.75 10.89 -25.21
C ASN A 576 0.31 11.78 -26.40
N VAL A 577 -0.76 11.40 -27.08
CA VAL A 577 -1.44 12.26 -28.07
C VAL A 577 -2.33 13.25 -27.34
N TYR A 578 -2.31 14.52 -27.75
CA TYR A 578 -3.16 15.55 -27.18
C TYR A 578 -4.57 15.47 -27.77
N VAL A 579 -5.56 15.39 -26.89
CA VAL A 579 -6.99 15.34 -27.26
C VAL A 579 -7.69 16.52 -26.59
N PRO A 580 -7.96 17.62 -27.33
CA PRO A 580 -8.58 18.81 -26.73
C PRO A 580 -10.04 18.53 -26.33
N ILE A 581 -10.44 18.97 -25.13
CA ILE A 581 -11.82 18.84 -24.66
C ILE A 581 -12.71 19.77 -25.47
N ARG A 582 -13.55 19.19 -26.35
CA ARG A 582 -14.63 19.92 -27.00
C ARG A 582 -15.81 20.06 -26.04
N LEU A 583 -15.72 21.03 -25.12
CA LEU A 583 -16.90 21.49 -24.40
C LEU A 583 -17.95 21.96 -25.43
N PRO A 584 -19.20 21.46 -25.39
CA PRO A 584 -20.26 22.00 -26.22
C PRO A 584 -20.40 23.49 -25.92
N LYS A 585 -20.24 24.34 -26.94
CA LYS A 585 -20.52 25.77 -26.79
C LYS A 585 -21.96 25.88 -26.29
N GLN A 586 -22.16 26.42 -25.09
CA GLN A 586 -23.51 26.74 -24.61
C GLN A 586 -24.18 27.60 -25.68
N ALA A 587 -25.36 27.16 -26.14
CA ALA A 587 -26.11 27.91 -27.14
C ALA A 587 -26.32 29.34 -26.59
N PRO A 588 -26.13 30.40 -27.42
CA PRO A 588 -26.35 31.75 -26.96
C PRO A 588 -27.78 31.85 -26.44
N ARG A 589 -27.97 32.34 -25.21
CA ARG A 589 -29.30 32.54 -24.63
C ARG A 589 -30.06 33.49 -25.54
N THR A 590 -30.97 32.93 -26.33
CA THR A 590 -31.93 33.71 -27.11
C THR A 590 -32.75 34.53 -26.13
N SER A 591 -32.72 35.85 -26.29
CA SER A 591 -33.59 36.77 -25.58
C SER A 591 -35.03 36.51 -26.03
N GLU A 592 -35.74 35.63 -25.33
CA GLU A 592 -37.15 35.39 -25.61
C GLU A 592 -37.97 36.65 -25.36
N ALA A 593 -38.76 37.02 -26.35
CA ALA A 593 -39.52 38.24 -26.36
C ALA A 593 -40.84 38.09 -25.58
N LEU A 594 -41.19 39.15 -24.85
CA LEU A 594 -42.54 39.65 -24.60
C LEU A 594 -43.69 38.62 -24.74
N ALA A 595 -44.12 38.08 -23.59
CA ALA A 595 -45.34 37.27 -23.51
C ALA A 595 -46.61 38.11 -23.77
N PRO A 596 -47.59 37.60 -24.54
CA PRO A 596 -48.95 38.12 -24.54
C PRO A 596 -49.78 37.54 -23.37
N SER A 597 -50.74 38.33 -22.89
CA SER A 597 -51.57 38.05 -21.72
C SER A 597 -52.44 36.80 -21.82
N ARG A 598 -52.47 36.00 -20.76
CA ARG A 598 -53.37 34.83 -20.62
C ARG A 598 -54.68 35.25 -19.95
N ALA A 599 -55.80 35.16 -20.67
CA ALA A 599 -57.14 35.25 -20.08
C ALA A 599 -57.52 33.91 -19.43
N LEU A 600 -58.29 33.96 -18.33
CA LEU A 600 -58.73 32.77 -17.60
C LEU A 600 -59.85 32.03 -18.33
N ALA A 601 -59.78 30.69 -18.32
CA ALA A 601 -60.95 29.84 -18.33
C ALA A 601 -60.65 28.57 -17.52
N SER A 602 -61.51 28.26 -16.56
CA SER A 602 -61.40 27.12 -15.64
C SER A 602 -62.43 26.04 -15.98
N SER A 603 -62.00 24.79 -16.15
CA SER A 603 -62.92 23.64 -16.10
C SER A 603 -62.22 22.34 -15.68
N THR A 604 -62.58 21.90 -14.48
CA THR A 604 -62.53 20.54 -13.92
C THR A 604 -62.65 19.37 -14.91
N GLY A 605 -61.93 18.25 -14.66
CA GLY A 605 -62.23 16.97 -15.35
C GLY A 605 -61.27 15.78 -15.14
N ASN A 606 -61.38 15.09 -13.99
CA ASN A 606 -61.01 13.69 -13.68
C ASN A 606 -59.58 13.09 -13.90
N PRO A 607 -59.19 12.08 -13.07
CA PRO A 607 -57.98 11.26 -13.24
C PRO A 607 -58.25 9.83 -13.75
N CYS A 608 -57.30 9.30 -14.53
CA CYS A 608 -56.94 7.91 -14.91
C CYS A 608 -56.12 8.01 -16.22
N GLU A 609 -55.22 7.12 -16.63
CA GLU A 609 -54.90 5.76 -16.16
C GLU A 609 -53.43 5.41 -16.51
N GLN A 610 -53.00 4.23 -16.07
CA GLN A 610 -51.68 3.58 -16.17
C GLN A 610 -50.94 3.68 -17.51
N ALA A 611 -49.61 3.89 -17.44
CA ALA A 611 -48.57 2.96 -17.96
C ALA A 611 -47.20 3.31 -17.34
#